data_AF-A0A959M0D3-F1
#
_entry.id   AF-A0A959M0D3-F1
#
_cell.length_a   1.000
_cell.length_b   1.000
_cell.length_c   1.000
_cell.angle_alpha   90.00
_cell.angle_beta   90.00
_cell.angle_gamma   90.00
#
_symmetry.space_group_name_H-M   'P 1'
#
loop_
_entity.id
_entity.type
_entity.pdbx_description
1 polymer ?
#
loop_
_entity_poly.entity_id
_entity_poly.type
_entity_poly.pdbx_seq_one_letter_code
_entity_poly.pdbx_strand_id
1 'polypeptide(L)'
;MKNNRPTYFYALGSFLLFALLSASVTANKALDPDPPVAICETSVLVALGVDGTVDVPFNVFDDGSYDSCPPLTFAVRRTDLNCDGSVDDFGPAVSFCCDDIGTTDISVTLLVVDGEGNFSACQSMVTVVNDSPTAICMPGIQVLISDGSVTVDAVQLDDGSYDACGGLLTFSFSPDTSDDTVTYDCNDILCDPLQEVTLWVTDETGSQSTCESFIVVSDPGFSCGECISTNITGVILTEEDEGIADVEVVLNDGLFEQVTEADGVYSFSVSNGEEYWVYPGLDTLYSNGVSTYDMVLIRLHILGIQPLNSPYKLIAADVNNSGSITTLDILAIQQLILGLNSGFSDNTSWRFIDAAYEFPFPDNPWFEPFPEGVLVVGSGSTFFVDFTGVKIGDVNNSAIPN
;
A
#
# COMPACT_ATOMS: atom_id res chain seq x y z
N MET A 1 56.53 -53.71 -21.43
CA MET A 1 56.18 -54.79 -20.49
C MET A 1 54.72 -55.18 -20.75
N LYS A 2 54.51 -56.47 -21.11
CA LYS A 2 53.28 -57.30 -21.08
C LYS A 2 51.92 -56.64 -21.42
N ASN A 3 51.32 -56.95 -22.58
CA ASN A 3 50.36 -58.07 -22.85
C ASN A 3 49.07 -57.90 -22.01
N ASN A 4 47.83 -57.85 -22.54
CA ASN A 4 47.21 -58.67 -23.57
C ASN A 4 45.85 -58.05 -23.99
N ARG A 5 45.55 -57.98 -25.29
CA ARG A 5 44.20 -58.31 -25.81
C ARG A 5 44.13 -59.85 -25.95
N PRO A 6 42.96 -60.48 -26.04
CA PRO A 6 42.44 -60.72 -27.39
C PRO A 6 40.91 -60.73 -27.53
N THR A 7 40.48 -60.38 -28.73
CA THR A 7 39.26 -60.80 -29.45
C THR A 7 39.19 -62.33 -29.59
N TYR A 8 37.98 -62.92 -29.77
CA TYR A 8 37.58 -63.74 -30.95
C TYR A 8 36.46 -64.80 -30.75
N PHE A 9 35.59 -64.88 -31.78
CA PHE A 9 35.03 -66.07 -32.47
C PHE A 9 33.60 -66.62 -32.22
N TYR A 10 32.93 -66.81 -33.36
CA TYR A 10 31.71 -67.55 -33.69
C TYR A 10 31.85 -69.08 -33.48
N ALA A 11 30.73 -69.79 -33.20
CA ALA A 11 30.32 -71.04 -33.90
C ALA A 11 29.08 -71.75 -33.30
N LEU A 12 28.06 -71.92 -34.15
CA LEU A 12 27.33 -73.17 -34.51
C LEU A 12 26.81 -74.13 -33.41
N GLY A 13 25.47 -74.18 -33.27
CA GLY A 13 24.59 -75.33 -33.53
C GLY A 13 24.78 -76.67 -32.79
N SER A 14 23.74 -77.13 -32.06
CA SER A 14 22.91 -78.30 -32.44
C SER A 14 21.98 -78.78 -31.31
N PHE A 15 20.69 -78.83 -31.65
CA PHE A 15 19.62 -79.74 -31.23
C PHE A 15 19.93 -80.84 -30.19
N LEU A 16 19.12 -80.87 -29.11
CA LEU A 16 18.44 -82.11 -28.71
C LEU A 16 17.06 -81.83 -28.12
N LEU A 17 16.10 -82.50 -28.74
CA LEU A 17 14.67 -82.48 -28.59
C LEU A 17 14.27 -83.29 -27.34
N PHE A 18 13.43 -82.72 -26.47
CA PHE A 18 12.46 -83.51 -25.68
C PHE A 18 11.11 -82.79 -25.72
N ALA A 19 10.13 -83.50 -26.26
CA ALA A 19 8.80 -83.03 -26.57
C ALA A 19 7.86 -83.12 -25.34
N LEU A 20 7.05 -82.06 -25.17
CA LEU A 20 5.59 -82.02 -24.89
C LEU A 20 5.09 -82.85 -23.67
N LEU A 21 4.28 -82.35 -22.74
CA LEU A 21 3.18 -81.37 -22.82
C LEU A 21 2.66 -81.14 -21.39
N SER A 22 2.34 -79.90 -20.97
CA SER A 22 1.04 -79.56 -20.33
C SER A 22 0.97 -78.12 -19.83
N ALA A 23 0.00 -77.38 -20.39
CA ALA A 23 -0.73 -76.22 -19.85
C ALA A 23 0.04 -74.90 -19.58
N SER A 24 -0.03 -74.05 -20.62
CA SER A 24 -0.20 -72.60 -20.63
C SER A 24 -0.44 -71.86 -19.30
N VAL A 25 0.44 -70.91 -19.00
CA VAL A 25 0.05 -69.50 -18.77
C VAL A 25 1.14 -68.65 -19.44
N THR A 26 0.96 -68.32 -20.72
CA THR A 26 1.55 -67.09 -21.24
C THR A 26 0.73 -65.99 -20.58
N ALA A 27 1.32 -65.23 -19.66
CA ALA A 27 0.73 -63.97 -19.27
C ALA A 27 0.70 -63.12 -20.54
N ASN A 28 -0.44 -63.09 -21.23
CA ASN A 28 -0.78 -62.01 -22.12
C ASN A 28 -0.84 -60.78 -21.21
N LYS A 29 0.29 -60.08 -21.03
CA LYS A 29 0.23 -58.66 -20.77
C LYS A 29 -0.54 -58.12 -21.97
N ALA A 30 -1.77 -57.68 -21.74
CA ALA A 30 -2.51 -56.93 -22.75
C ALA A 30 -1.60 -55.72 -23.04
N LEU A 31 -0.91 -55.79 -24.18
CA LEU A 31 -0.15 -54.66 -24.68
C LEU A 31 -1.20 -53.72 -25.25
N ASP A 32 -1.27 -52.49 -24.75
CA ASP A 32 -2.12 -51.48 -25.35
C ASP A 32 -1.58 -51.18 -26.76
N PRO A 33 -2.34 -51.49 -27.82
CA PRO A 33 -1.91 -51.18 -29.18
C PRO A 33 -2.28 -49.76 -29.60
N ASP A 34 -3.11 -49.06 -28.83
CA ASP A 34 -3.65 -47.77 -29.20
C ASP A 34 -2.68 -46.67 -28.71
N PRO A 35 -2.30 -45.71 -29.57
CA PRO A 35 -1.45 -44.60 -29.15
C PRO A 35 -2.22 -43.62 -28.25
N PRO A 36 -1.52 -42.88 -27.37
CA PRO A 36 -2.14 -41.84 -26.56
C PRO A 36 -2.74 -40.73 -27.42
N VAL A 37 -3.66 -39.93 -26.85
CA VAL A 37 -4.21 -38.73 -27.49
C VAL A 37 -3.51 -37.50 -26.91
N ALA A 38 -2.63 -36.87 -27.70
CA ALA A 38 -2.01 -35.60 -27.35
C ALA A 38 -2.95 -34.43 -27.65
N ILE A 39 -3.18 -33.58 -26.65
CA ILE A 39 -4.00 -32.36 -26.74
C ILE A 39 -3.13 -31.20 -26.28
N CYS A 40 -2.97 -30.21 -27.16
CA CYS A 40 -2.12 -29.06 -26.92
C CYS A 40 -2.94 -27.78 -26.78
N GLU A 41 -2.43 -26.87 -25.96
CA GLU A 41 -2.83 -25.47 -26.02
C GLU A 41 -2.56 -24.90 -27.42
N THR A 42 -3.53 -24.19 -28.00
CA THR A 42 -3.37 -23.68 -29.37
C THR A 42 -2.46 -22.46 -29.44
N SER A 43 -2.43 -21.66 -28.37
CA SER A 43 -1.64 -20.42 -28.26
C SER A 43 -1.17 -20.23 -26.83
N VAL A 44 0.14 -20.04 -26.64
CA VAL A 44 0.75 -19.79 -25.34
C VAL A 44 1.45 -18.43 -25.38
N LEU A 45 1.16 -17.57 -24.40
CA LEU A 45 1.87 -16.32 -24.17
C LEU A 45 2.95 -16.55 -23.12
N VAL A 46 4.20 -16.23 -23.45
CA VAL A 46 5.35 -16.39 -22.56
C VAL A 46 5.99 -15.02 -22.33
N ALA A 47 6.10 -14.61 -21.07
CA ALA A 47 6.91 -13.47 -20.66
C ALA A 47 8.31 -13.95 -20.25
N LEU A 48 9.34 -13.23 -20.68
CA LEU A 48 10.72 -13.51 -20.27
C LEU A 48 10.96 -13.11 -18.82
N GLY A 49 12.03 -13.63 -18.21
CA GLY A 49 12.49 -13.15 -16.90
C GLY A 49 13.37 -11.90 -17.00
N VAL A 50 13.73 -11.36 -15.84
CA VAL A 50 14.64 -10.19 -15.70
C VAL A 50 16.06 -10.41 -16.25
N ASP A 51 16.43 -11.64 -16.59
CA ASP A 51 17.69 -12.01 -17.24
C ASP A 51 17.55 -12.20 -18.76
N GLY A 52 16.35 -11.97 -19.30
CA GLY A 52 16.06 -12.05 -20.73
C GLY A 52 15.85 -13.47 -21.21
N THR A 53 15.66 -14.43 -20.30
CA THR A 53 15.39 -15.84 -20.61
C THR A 53 14.27 -16.42 -19.76
N VAL A 54 13.68 -17.53 -20.20
CA VAL A 54 12.72 -18.29 -19.40
C VAL A 54 12.65 -19.74 -19.86
N ASP A 55 12.63 -20.68 -18.91
CA ASP A 55 12.41 -22.10 -19.18
C ASP A 55 10.95 -22.47 -18.92
N VAL A 56 10.24 -22.91 -19.96
CA VAL A 56 8.82 -23.24 -19.91
C VAL A 56 8.63 -24.76 -19.88
N PRO A 57 8.10 -25.33 -18.79
CA PRO A 57 7.90 -26.77 -18.66
C PRO A 57 6.76 -27.30 -19.55
N PHE A 58 6.81 -28.62 -19.85
CA PHE A 58 5.86 -29.28 -20.77
C PHE A 58 4.37 -29.08 -20.42
N ASN A 59 4.06 -28.93 -19.13
CA ASN A 59 2.68 -28.83 -18.64
C ASN A 59 1.97 -27.53 -19.07
N VAL A 60 2.71 -26.50 -19.48
CA VAL A 60 2.13 -25.26 -20.03
C VAL A 60 1.54 -25.48 -21.42
N PHE A 61 2.01 -26.51 -22.14
CA PHE A 61 1.58 -26.82 -23.50
C PHE A 61 0.52 -27.91 -23.56
N ASP A 62 0.30 -28.65 -22.47
CA ASP A 62 -0.65 -29.77 -22.40
C ASP A 62 -2.04 -29.30 -21.98
N ASP A 63 -3.04 -29.55 -22.82
CA ASP A 63 -4.46 -29.29 -22.53
C ASP A 63 -5.19 -30.61 -22.21
N GLY A 64 -4.58 -31.41 -21.33
CA GLY A 64 -5.17 -32.63 -20.81
C GLY A 64 -5.08 -33.85 -21.74
N SER A 65 -3.90 -34.10 -22.31
CA SER A 65 -3.61 -35.33 -23.05
C SER A 65 -3.92 -36.57 -22.21
N TYR A 66 -4.42 -37.63 -22.85
CA TYR A 66 -4.88 -38.81 -22.15
C TYR A 66 -4.65 -40.11 -22.93
N ASP A 67 -4.71 -41.21 -22.18
CA ASP A 67 -4.68 -42.57 -22.71
C ASP A 67 -5.45 -43.51 -21.78
N SER A 68 -5.94 -44.63 -22.33
CA SER A 68 -6.62 -45.68 -21.60
C SER A 68 -5.69 -46.44 -20.66
N CYS A 69 -4.37 -46.42 -20.91
CA CYS A 69 -3.35 -47.10 -20.10
C CYS A 69 -2.26 -46.15 -19.54
N PRO A 70 -2.46 -45.55 -18.34
CA PRO A 70 -1.40 -44.82 -17.65
C PRO A 70 -0.25 -45.74 -17.17
N PRO A 71 0.98 -45.24 -17.00
CA PRO A 71 1.39 -43.83 -16.94
C PRO A 71 1.81 -43.24 -18.29
N LEU A 72 1.60 -41.92 -18.44
CA LEU A 72 2.08 -41.13 -19.58
C LEU A 72 3.41 -40.43 -19.26
N THR A 73 4.27 -40.35 -20.26
CA THR A 73 5.50 -39.56 -20.24
C THR A 73 5.37 -38.41 -21.24
N PHE A 74 5.72 -37.21 -20.80
CA PHE A 74 5.62 -35.99 -21.58
C PHE A 74 7.01 -35.43 -21.87
N ALA A 75 7.19 -34.91 -23.08
CA ALA A 75 8.37 -34.14 -23.44
C ALA A 75 8.01 -33.07 -24.47
N VAL A 76 8.69 -31.94 -24.42
CA VAL A 76 8.52 -30.83 -25.36
C VAL A 76 9.81 -30.55 -26.11
N ARG A 77 9.66 -29.96 -27.29
CA ARG A 77 10.77 -29.47 -28.10
C ARG A 77 10.32 -28.33 -29.00
N ARG A 78 11.19 -27.33 -29.19
CA ARG A 78 11.05 -26.29 -30.21
C ARG A 78 11.33 -26.84 -31.62
N THR A 79 10.61 -26.35 -32.62
CA THR A 79 10.89 -26.71 -34.02
C THR A 79 11.96 -25.83 -34.67
N ASP A 80 12.21 -24.67 -34.08
CA ASP A 80 13.17 -23.65 -34.47
C ASP A 80 14.45 -23.72 -33.62
N LEU A 81 15.38 -22.78 -33.88
CA LEU A 81 16.62 -22.68 -33.12
C LEU A 81 16.34 -22.12 -31.73
N ASN A 82 16.98 -22.70 -30.72
CA ASN A 82 17.00 -22.18 -29.37
C ASN A 82 17.93 -20.96 -29.27
N CYS A 83 17.90 -20.34 -28.09
CA CYS A 83 18.72 -19.19 -27.70
C CYS A 83 20.23 -19.41 -27.75
N ASP A 84 20.70 -20.67 -27.74
CA ASP A 84 22.11 -21.02 -27.90
C ASP A 84 22.48 -21.37 -29.37
N GLY A 85 21.53 -21.23 -30.29
CA GLY A 85 21.69 -21.58 -31.70
C GLY A 85 21.67 -23.09 -31.98
N SER A 86 21.27 -23.91 -31.02
CA SER A 86 21.06 -25.34 -31.19
C SER A 86 19.59 -25.67 -31.48
N VAL A 87 19.32 -26.91 -31.88
CA VAL A 87 17.97 -27.49 -31.83
C VAL A 87 18.03 -28.58 -30.78
N ASP A 88 17.37 -28.38 -29.64
CA ASP A 88 17.34 -29.36 -28.57
C ASP A 88 16.63 -30.65 -28.98
N ASP A 89 16.94 -31.76 -28.32
CA ASP A 89 16.09 -32.96 -28.35
C ASP A 89 14.85 -32.77 -27.45
N PHE A 90 13.90 -33.72 -27.52
CA PHE A 90 12.75 -33.71 -26.61
C PHE A 90 13.19 -33.76 -25.15
N GLY A 91 12.72 -32.80 -24.36
CA GLY A 91 13.07 -32.62 -22.95
C GLY A 91 11.87 -32.21 -22.08
N PRO A 92 12.09 -31.99 -20.77
CA PRO A 92 11.02 -31.63 -19.83
C PRO A 92 10.55 -30.17 -19.96
N ALA A 93 11.33 -29.30 -20.61
CA ALA A 93 11.07 -27.88 -20.79
C ALA A 93 11.74 -27.37 -22.07
N VAL A 94 11.34 -26.18 -22.52
CA VAL A 94 11.97 -25.43 -23.62
C VAL A 94 12.32 -24.02 -23.15
N SER A 95 13.44 -23.48 -23.63
CA SER A 95 13.92 -22.15 -23.25
C SER A 95 13.54 -21.11 -24.30
N PHE A 96 13.19 -19.90 -23.85
CA PHE A 96 12.97 -18.72 -24.69
C PHE A 96 13.87 -17.56 -24.23
N CYS A 97 14.15 -16.64 -25.15
CA CYS A 97 15.01 -15.48 -24.89
C CYS A 97 14.62 -14.25 -25.72
N CYS A 98 15.36 -13.17 -25.56
CA CYS A 98 15.14 -11.90 -26.26
C CYS A 98 15.09 -12.01 -27.79
N ASP A 99 15.85 -12.92 -28.40
CA ASP A 99 15.82 -13.13 -29.87
C ASP A 99 14.47 -13.69 -30.36
N ASP A 100 13.66 -14.25 -29.46
CA ASP A 100 12.34 -14.81 -29.77
C ASP A 100 11.22 -13.75 -29.81
N ILE A 101 11.47 -12.55 -29.27
CA ILE A 101 10.48 -11.47 -29.24
C ILE A 101 10.14 -11.01 -30.66
N GLY A 102 8.85 -10.86 -30.95
CA GLY A 102 8.35 -10.40 -32.25
C GLY A 102 8.41 -11.47 -33.36
N THR A 103 8.92 -12.67 -33.09
CA THR A 103 8.86 -13.79 -34.02
C THR A 103 7.45 -14.40 -34.02
N THR A 104 6.84 -14.56 -35.20
CA THR A 104 5.44 -15.02 -35.32
C THR A 104 5.27 -16.52 -35.47
N ASP A 105 6.36 -17.25 -35.70
CA ASP A 105 6.33 -18.63 -36.19
C ASP A 105 6.94 -19.64 -35.20
N ILE A 106 7.07 -19.27 -33.91
CA ILE A 106 7.60 -20.16 -32.89
C ILE A 106 6.56 -21.24 -32.57
N SER A 107 6.96 -22.50 -32.79
CA SER A 107 6.11 -23.67 -32.52
C SER A 107 6.81 -24.66 -31.60
N VAL A 108 6.10 -25.07 -30.55
CA VAL A 108 6.52 -26.11 -29.61
C VAL A 108 5.74 -27.38 -29.91
N THR A 109 6.44 -28.48 -30.09
CA THR A 109 5.84 -29.80 -30.23
C THR A 109 5.84 -30.50 -28.87
N LEU A 110 4.65 -30.86 -28.38
CA LEU A 110 4.48 -31.74 -27.23
C LEU A 110 4.40 -33.19 -27.73
N LEU A 111 5.24 -34.06 -27.16
CA LEU A 111 5.26 -35.49 -27.39
C LEU A 111 4.73 -36.20 -26.14
N VAL A 112 3.75 -37.07 -26.35
CA VAL A 112 3.14 -37.91 -25.31
C VAL A 112 3.45 -39.37 -25.65
N VAL A 113 4.03 -40.10 -24.70
CA VAL A 113 4.41 -41.50 -24.85
C VAL A 113 3.76 -42.32 -23.74
N ASP A 114 3.14 -43.44 -24.10
CA ASP A 114 2.54 -44.37 -23.13
C ASP A 114 3.57 -45.33 -22.50
N GLY A 115 3.12 -46.18 -21.58
CA GLY A 115 3.97 -47.17 -20.91
C GLY A 115 4.48 -48.30 -21.81
N GLU A 116 3.94 -48.43 -23.02
CA GLU A 116 4.22 -49.47 -24.00
C GLU A 116 5.10 -48.97 -25.16
N GLY A 117 5.32 -47.65 -25.26
CA GLY A 117 6.14 -46.97 -26.25
C GLY A 117 5.38 -46.43 -27.46
N ASN A 118 4.04 -46.47 -27.48
CA ASN A 118 3.27 -45.76 -28.50
C ASN A 118 3.29 -44.26 -28.19
N PHE A 119 3.18 -43.42 -29.23
CA PHE A 119 3.30 -41.98 -29.07
C PHE A 119 2.36 -41.20 -29.99
N SER A 120 2.00 -40.01 -29.54
CA SER A 120 1.35 -38.98 -30.34
C SER A 120 1.96 -37.61 -30.03
N ALA A 121 1.76 -36.66 -30.93
CA ALA A 121 2.28 -35.32 -30.76
C ALA A 121 1.29 -34.28 -31.29
N CYS A 122 1.32 -33.11 -30.67
CA CYS A 122 0.58 -31.92 -31.08
C CYS A 122 1.49 -30.69 -31.00
N GLN A 123 1.04 -29.57 -31.55
CA GLN A 123 1.81 -28.34 -31.63
C GLN A 123 1.05 -27.17 -31.03
N SER A 124 1.79 -26.34 -30.30
CA SER A 124 1.35 -25.05 -29.76
C SER A 124 2.08 -23.91 -30.47
N MET A 125 1.39 -22.82 -30.76
CA MET A 125 2.02 -21.57 -31.19
C MET A 125 2.40 -20.76 -29.97
N VAL A 126 3.60 -20.18 -29.97
CA VAL A 126 4.10 -19.37 -28.85
C VAL A 126 4.30 -17.93 -29.28
N THR A 127 3.79 -17.01 -28.48
CA THR A 127 4.12 -15.59 -28.57
C THR A 127 4.98 -15.22 -27.37
N VAL A 128 6.19 -14.75 -27.61
CA VAL A 128 7.10 -14.27 -26.57
C VAL A 128 6.97 -12.76 -26.44
N VAL A 129 6.80 -12.27 -25.22
CA VAL A 129 6.77 -10.84 -24.88
C VAL A 129 7.89 -10.52 -23.92
N ASN A 130 8.41 -9.28 -24.01
CA ASN A 130 9.35 -8.76 -23.03
C ASN A 130 8.66 -8.63 -21.67
N ASP A 131 9.46 -8.70 -20.60
CA ASP A 131 8.98 -8.25 -19.29
C ASP A 131 9.05 -6.72 -19.20
N SER A 132 8.46 -6.16 -18.14
CA SER A 132 8.65 -4.73 -17.84
C SER A 132 10.11 -4.45 -17.45
N PRO A 133 10.65 -3.25 -17.73
CA PRO A 133 12.02 -2.91 -17.37
C PRO A 133 12.23 -2.95 -15.85
N THR A 134 13.46 -3.04 -15.38
CA THR A 134 13.81 -2.90 -13.96
C THR A 134 14.20 -1.45 -13.65
N ALA A 135 13.34 -0.73 -12.93
CA ALA A 135 13.61 0.63 -12.47
C ALA A 135 14.51 0.63 -11.22
N ILE A 136 15.58 1.43 -11.25
CA ILE A 136 16.51 1.63 -10.14
C ILE A 136 16.71 3.13 -9.97
N CYS A 137 16.25 3.66 -8.83
CA CYS A 137 16.34 5.07 -8.50
C CYS A 137 17.53 5.33 -7.59
N MET A 138 18.14 6.51 -7.75
CA MET A 138 18.99 7.07 -6.71
C MET A 138 18.15 7.28 -5.43
N PRO A 139 18.75 7.14 -4.23
CA PRO A 139 18.04 7.36 -2.98
C PRO A 139 17.56 8.80 -2.83
N GLY A 140 18.15 9.74 -3.58
CA GLY A 140 17.70 11.11 -3.72
C GLY A 140 18.81 11.98 -4.33
N ILE A 141 18.43 13.14 -4.86
CA ILE A 141 19.37 14.11 -5.43
C ILE A 141 19.23 15.47 -4.75
N GLN A 142 20.27 16.29 -4.86
CA GLN A 142 20.24 17.67 -4.41
C GLN A 142 20.43 18.62 -5.59
N VAL A 143 19.54 19.59 -5.73
CA VAL A 143 19.60 20.63 -6.76
C VAL A 143 19.57 22.01 -6.12
N LEU A 144 20.19 22.98 -6.78
CA LEU A 144 20.27 24.35 -6.28
C LEU A 144 19.38 25.27 -7.11
N ILE A 145 18.62 26.13 -6.44
CA ILE A 145 17.89 27.21 -7.10
C ILE A 145 18.82 28.41 -7.27
N SER A 146 18.84 29.02 -8.46
CA SER A 146 19.71 30.18 -8.75
C SER A 146 18.95 31.42 -9.21
N ASP A 147 17.80 31.27 -9.88
CA ASP A 147 17.01 32.37 -10.46
C ASP A 147 15.51 32.27 -10.12
N GLY A 148 15.19 31.71 -8.95
CA GLY A 148 13.82 31.56 -8.47
C GLY A 148 13.06 30.34 -9.00
N SER A 149 13.71 29.53 -9.85
CA SER A 149 13.29 28.16 -10.15
C SER A 149 14.46 27.27 -10.54
N VAL A 150 14.24 25.96 -10.52
CA VAL A 150 15.16 24.92 -11.00
C VAL A 150 14.35 23.83 -11.70
N THR A 151 14.85 23.36 -12.85
CA THR A 151 14.24 22.25 -13.60
C THR A 151 15.14 21.02 -13.47
N VAL A 152 14.52 19.88 -13.19
CA VAL A 152 15.17 18.58 -13.01
C VAL A 152 14.65 17.63 -14.07
N ASP A 153 15.56 16.99 -14.81
CA ASP A 153 15.21 15.94 -15.77
C ASP A 153 15.06 14.59 -15.04
N ALA A 154 14.05 13.79 -15.40
CA ALA A 154 13.78 12.50 -14.77
C ALA A 154 14.99 11.54 -14.84
N VAL A 155 15.77 11.59 -15.92
CA VAL A 155 17.00 10.79 -16.09
C VAL A 155 18.03 11.07 -15.00
N GLN A 156 17.98 12.24 -14.34
CA GLN A 156 18.88 12.57 -13.24
C GLN A 156 18.58 11.77 -11.98
N LEU A 157 17.46 11.04 -11.89
CA LEU A 157 17.12 10.17 -10.77
C LEU A 157 17.49 8.70 -11.01
N ASP A 158 17.89 8.35 -12.22
CA ASP A 158 18.23 6.98 -12.57
C ASP A 158 19.57 6.55 -11.93
N ASP A 159 19.58 5.38 -11.30
CA ASP A 159 20.78 4.73 -10.73
C ASP A 159 21.13 3.43 -11.48
N GLY A 160 20.85 3.42 -12.79
CA GLY A 160 21.20 2.32 -13.69
C GLY A 160 20.04 1.34 -13.94
N SER A 161 18.83 1.87 -14.14
CA SER A 161 17.70 1.09 -14.65
C SER A 161 18.08 0.36 -15.93
N TYR A 162 17.54 -0.84 -16.12
CA TYR A 162 17.86 -1.66 -17.28
C TYR A 162 16.65 -2.49 -17.73
N ASP A 163 16.68 -2.88 -19.00
CA ASP A 163 15.78 -3.87 -19.56
C ASP A 163 16.57 -5.13 -19.92
N ALA A 164 15.97 -6.30 -19.71
CA ALA A 164 16.63 -7.58 -19.88
C ALA A 164 16.97 -7.88 -21.35
N CYS A 165 16.14 -7.39 -22.27
CA CYS A 165 16.33 -7.49 -23.70
C CYS A 165 16.94 -6.24 -24.33
N GLY A 166 17.35 -5.29 -23.48
CA GLY A 166 17.98 -4.04 -23.89
C GLY A 166 16.97 -3.07 -24.49
N GLY A 167 17.42 -2.28 -25.46
CA GLY A 167 16.63 -1.19 -26.02
C GLY A 167 16.83 0.14 -25.29
N LEU A 168 16.10 1.15 -25.76
CA LEU A 168 16.15 2.50 -25.18
C LEU A 168 15.10 2.62 -24.08
N LEU A 169 15.53 3.05 -22.90
CA LEU A 169 14.65 3.40 -21.80
C LEU A 169 14.32 4.89 -21.86
N THR A 170 13.06 5.21 -21.58
CA THR A 170 12.55 6.57 -21.41
C THR A 170 12.17 6.78 -19.95
N PHE A 171 12.55 7.94 -19.40
CA PHE A 171 12.36 8.29 -17.99
C PHE A 171 11.37 9.45 -17.87
N SER A 172 10.39 9.32 -16.97
CA SER A 172 9.38 10.35 -16.73
C SER A 172 8.94 10.40 -15.26
N PHE A 173 8.23 11.45 -14.88
CA PHE A 173 7.63 11.63 -13.54
C PHE A 173 6.20 11.09 -13.45
N SER A 174 5.63 10.64 -14.56
CA SER A 174 4.30 10.03 -14.64
C SER A 174 4.24 8.95 -15.74
N PRO A 175 3.11 8.22 -15.89
CA PRO A 175 2.94 7.26 -16.98
C PRO A 175 3.08 7.87 -18.38
N ASP A 176 2.94 9.19 -18.52
CA ASP A 176 3.17 9.89 -19.77
C ASP A 176 4.67 10.09 -19.99
N THR A 177 5.22 9.43 -21.02
CA THR A 177 6.65 9.52 -21.38
C THR A 177 7.12 10.92 -21.77
N SER A 178 6.20 11.87 -21.99
CA SER A 178 6.54 13.28 -22.27
C SER A 178 6.69 14.14 -21.01
N ASP A 179 6.32 13.62 -19.85
CA ASP A 179 6.49 14.26 -18.54
C ASP A 179 7.90 13.98 -17.99
N ASP A 180 8.91 14.38 -18.74
CA ASP A 180 10.32 14.05 -18.53
C ASP A 180 11.09 15.07 -17.67
N THR A 181 10.42 16.15 -17.26
CA THR A 181 11.00 17.23 -16.45
C THR A 181 10.02 17.72 -15.38
N VAL A 182 10.54 18.08 -14.22
CA VAL A 182 9.81 18.78 -13.16
C VAL A 182 10.50 20.09 -12.85
N THR A 183 9.73 21.16 -12.61
CA THR A 183 10.28 22.47 -12.23
C THR A 183 9.78 22.82 -10.85
N TYR A 184 10.72 23.16 -9.97
CA TYR A 184 10.43 23.70 -8.64
C TYR A 184 10.74 25.19 -8.64
N ASP A 185 9.79 26.00 -8.18
CA ASP A 185 9.96 27.43 -7.96
C ASP A 185 10.00 27.78 -6.48
N CYS A 186 10.15 29.08 -6.18
CA CYS A 186 10.23 29.54 -4.80
C CYS A 186 9.00 29.22 -3.94
N ASN A 187 7.80 29.06 -4.53
CA ASN A 187 6.60 28.70 -3.78
C ASN A 187 6.61 27.22 -3.39
N ASP A 188 7.23 26.37 -4.21
CA ASP A 188 7.29 24.93 -3.96
C ASP A 188 8.24 24.57 -2.81
N ILE A 189 9.26 25.40 -2.55
CA ILE A 189 10.39 25.04 -1.66
C ILE A 189 10.55 25.93 -0.42
N LEU A 190 9.77 27.01 -0.29
CA LEU A 190 10.06 28.11 0.65
C LEU A 190 10.25 27.65 2.10
N CYS A 191 9.51 26.62 2.52
CA CYS A 191 9.64 26.01 3.84
C CYS A 191 9.64 24.47 3.82
N ASP A 192 9.61 23.86 2.64
CA ASP A 192 9.74 22.41 2.46
C ASP A 192 10.74 22.09 1.34
N PRO A 193 12.03 21.90 1.68
CA PRO A 193 13.06 21.63 0.68
C PRO A 193 13.02 20.20 0.14
N LEU A 194 12.23 19.28 0.72
CA LEU A 194 12.20 17.87 0.35
C LEU A 194 10.98 17.58 -0.51
N GLN A 195 11.20 17.11 -1.73
CA GLN A 195 10.13 16.85 -2.69
C GLN A 195 10.15 15.36 -3.06
N GLU A 196 9.12 14.61 -2.68
CA GLU A 196 8.98 13.19 -3.03
C GLU A 196 8.53 13.04 -4.48
N VAL A 197 9.13 12.08 -5.19
CA VAL A 197 8.86 11.84 -6.61
C VAL A 197 8.87 10.34 -6.93
N THR A 198 8.14 9.96 -7.96
CA THR A 198 8.17 8.61 -8.52
C THR A 198 8.80 8.66 -9.91
N LEU A 199 9.87 7.91 -10.13
CA LEU A 199 10.46 7.74 -11.45
C LEU A 199 9.73 6.63 -12.18
N TRP A 200 9.28 6.92 -13.38
CA TRP A 200 8.72 5.96 -14.32
C TRP A 200 9.77 5.62 -15.38
N VAL A 201 9.98 4.32 -15.59
CA VAL A 201 10.90 3.79 -16.59
C VAL A 201 10.08 3.04 -17.63
N THR A 202 10.10 3.52 -18.87
CA THR A 202 9.33 2.95 -19.98
C THR A 202 10.28 2.37 -21.03
N ASP A 203 10.04 1.12 -21.44
CA ASP A 203 10.78 0.48 -22.52
C ASP A 203 10.25 0.89 -23.92
N GLU A 204 10.87 0.39 -24.99
CA GLU A 204 10.44 0.68 -26.37
C GLU A 204 9.11 -0.01 -26.76
N THR A 205 8.67 -1.00 -25.98
CA THR A 205 7.40 -1.72 -26.18
C THR A 205 6.23 -1.05 -25.46
N GLY A 206 6.51 -0.06 -24.62
CA GLY A 206 5.54 0.68 -23.80
C GLY A 206 5.28 0.05 -22.43
N SER A 207 6.04 -0.96 -22.04
CA SER A 207 6.00 -1.57 -20.70
C SER A 207 6.68 -0.65 -19.69
N GLN A 208 6.12 -0.56 -18.47
CA GLN A 208 6.54 0.42 -17.47
C GLN A 208 6.84 -0.20 -16.12
N SER A 209 7.86 0.32 -15.46
CA SER A 209 8.16 0.08 -14.05
C SER A 209 8.42 1.39 -13.32
N THR A 210 8.42 1.33 -11.98
CA THR A 210 8.55 2.52 -11.13
C THR A 210 9.50 2.28 -9.97
N CYS A 211 10.10 3.37 -9.49
CA CYS A 211 10.79 3.42 -8.22
C CYS A 211 10.58 4.79 -7.55
N GLU A 212 10.66 4.81 -6.22
CA GLU A 212 10.49 6.02 -5.40
C GLU A 212 11.84 6.69 -5.15
N SER A 213 11.86 8.03 -5.17
CA SER A 213 13.03 8.86 -4.86
C SER A 213 12.59 10.22 -4.29
N PHE A 214 13.53 11.07 -3.93
CA PHE A 214 13.26 12.44 -3.51
C PHE A 214 14.28 13.43 -4.07
N ILE A 215 13.83 14.67 -4.27
CA ILE A 215 14.63 15.79 -4.73
C ILE A 215 14.73 16.79 -3.58
N VAL A 216 15.94 17.06 -3.11
CA VAL A 216 16.22 18.12 -2.14
C VAL A 216 16.57 19.39 -2.90
N VAL A 217 15.68 20.38 -2.86
CA VAL A 217 15.92 21.68 -3.47
C VAL A 217 16.51 22.62 -2.43
N SER A 218 17.73 23.10 -2.69
CA SER A 218 18.45 23.99 -1.78
C SER A 218 18.53 25.41 -2.32
N ASP A 219 18.25 26.39 -1.45
CA ASP A 219 18.47 27.82 -1.72
C ASP A 219 19.53 28.42 -0.78
N PRO A 220 20.83 28.12 -0.98
CA PRO A 220 21.88 28.68 -0.14
C PRO A 220 22.06 30.19 -0.32
N GLY A 221 21.50 30.78 -1.39
CA GLY A 221 21.56 32.20 -1.69
C GLY A 221 20.45 33.03 -1.06
N PHE A 222 19.43 32.38 -0.48
CA PHE A 222 18.17 33.00 -0.07
C PHE A 222 17.53 33.81 -1.21
N SER A 223 17.68 33.35 -2.45
CA SER A 223 17.06 33.97 -3.63
C SER A 223 15.53 33.94 -3.55
N CYS A 224 14.97 32.94 -2.88
CA CYS A 224 13.55 32.78 -2.59
C CYS A 224 13.12 33.47 -1.27
N GLY A 225 14.06 34.07 -0.53
CA GLY A 225 13.82 34.65 0.79
C GLY A 225 14.16 33.69 1.93
N GLU A 226 14.06 34.18 3.17
CA GLU A 226 14.17 33.32 4.36
C GLU A 226 12.84 32.57 4.56
N CYS A 227 12.88 31.29 4.90
CA CYS A 227 11.71 30.59 5.44
C CYS A 227 11.36 31.26 6.78
N ILE A 228 10.36 32.13 6.73
CA ILE A 228 9.75 32.67 7.94
C ILE A 228 8.69 31.66 8.35
N SER A 229 8.94 30.93 9.42
CA SER A 229 7.92 30.08 10.05
C SER A 229 7.18 30.86 11.14
N THR A 230 5.89 30.55 11.27
CA THR A 230 5.04 30.97 12.37
C THR A 230 4.93 29.79 13.33
N ASN A 231 5.12 30.01 14.62
CA ASN A 231 4.91 28.98 15.62
C ASN A 231 3.53 29.15 16.23
N ILE A 232 2.68 28.13 16.13
CA ILE A 232 1.38 28.09 16.80
C ILE A 232 1.54 27.12 17.96
N THR A 233 1.44 27.61 19.19
CA THR A 233 1.53 26.80 20.39
C THR A 233 0.34 27.06 21.28
N GLY A 234 0.03 26.12 22.15
CA GLY A 234 -1.14 26.21 22.99
C GLY A 234 -1.12 25.21 24.11
N VAL A 235 -2.03 25.41 25.06
CA VAL A 235 -2.36 24.43 26.09
C VAL A 235 -3.86 24.15 26.09
N ILE A 236 -4.21 22.88 26.30
CA ILE A 236 -5.58 22.42 26.45
C ILE A 236 -5.79 21.98 27.89
N LEU A 237 -6.60 22.75 28.62
CA LEU A 237 -6.86 22.55 30.04
C LEU A 237 -8.36 22.31 30.30
N THR A 238 -8.69 21.60 31.38
CA THR A 238 -10.05 21.58 31.93
C THR A 238 -10.37 22.91 32.64
N GLU A 239 -11.63 23.10 33.05
CA GLU A 239 -12.01 24.25 33.89
C GLU A 239 -11.24 24.30 35.24
N GLU A 240 -10.66 23.17 35.69
CA GLU A 240 -9.90 23.09 36.95
C GLU A 240 -8.37 23.24 36.75
N ASP A 241 -7.96 23.78 35.59
CA ASP A 241 -6.55 23.99 35.19
C ASP A 241 -5.73 22.68 35.09
N GLU A 242 -6.38 21.55 34.80
CA GLU A 242 -5.71 20.28 34.54
C GLU A 242 -5.47 20.07 33.04
N GLY A 243 -4.25 19.71 32.62
CA GLY A 243 -3.93 19.36 31.23
C GLY A 243 -4.73 18.15 30.75
N ILE A 244 -5.04 18.11 29.45
CA ILE A 244 -5.75 17.00 28.82
C ILE A 244 -4.84 16.30 27.83
N ALA A 245 -4.53 15.03 28.10
CA ALA A 245 -3.76 14.16 27.22
C ALA A 245 -4.59 13.61 26.06
N ASP A 246 -3.88 13.10 25.06
CA ASP A 246 -4.45 12.36 23.93
C ASP A 246 -5.41 13.19 23.05
N VAL A 247 -5.42 14.53 23.19
CA VAL A 247 -6.21 15.42 22.34
C VAL A 247 -5.51 15.55 20.99
N GLU A 248 -6.21 15.18 19.93
CA GLU A 248 -5.75 15.35 18.56
C GLU A 248 -5.99 16.81 18.15
N VAL A 249 -4.91 17.56 17.92
CA VAL A 249 -4.97 18.94 17.43
C VAL A 249 -4.62 18.92 15.95
N VAL A 250 -5.56 19.37 15.12
CA VAL A 250 -5.41 19.41 13.67
C VAL A 250 -5.38 20.83 13.15
N LEU A 251 -4.53 21.07 12.14
CA LEU A 251 -4.51 22.32 11.37
C LEU A 251 -4.96 22.06 9.93
N ASN A 252 -5.78 22.96 9.39
CA ASN A 252 -6.23 22.95 8.00
C ASN A 252 -6.74 21.58 7.52
N ASP A 253 -7.75 21.05 8.24
CA ASP A 253 -8.43 19.79 7.93
C ASP A 253 -7.51 18.55 7.91
N GLY A 254 -6.47 18.55 8.76
CA GLY A 254 -5.61 17.38 8.97
C GLY A 254 -4.29 17.40 8.19
N LEU A 255 -3.91 18.54 7.59
CA LEU A 255 -2.59 18.69 6.97
C LEU A 255 -1.45 18.63 7.99
N PHE A 256 -1.71 19.11 9.21
CA PHE A 256 -0.81 18.92 10.34
C PHE A 256 -1.62 18.37 11.51
N GLU A 257 -1.05 17.38 12.18
CA GLU A 257 -1.65 16.71 13.33
C GLU A 257 -0.62 16.57 14.45
N GLN A 258 -1.09 16.73 15.69
CA GLN A 258 -0.32 16.44 16.89
C GLN A 258 -1.25 15.95 17.98
N VAL A 259 -0.74 15.12 18.87
CA VAL A 259 -1.47 14.64 20.04
C VAL A 259 -0.85 15.27 21.29
N THR A 260 -1.68 15.81 22.18
CA THR A 260 -1.21 16.41 23.44
C THR A 260 -0.69 15.36 24.42
N GLU A 261 0.31 15.75 25.23
CA GLU A 261 0.77 14.96 26.38
C GLU A 261 -0.03 15.33 27.65
N ALA A 262 0.38 14.81 28.81
CA ALA A 262 -0.31 14.99 30.09
C ALA A 262 -0.40 16.44 30.60
N ASP A 263 0.40 17.36 30.04
CA ASP A 263 0.31 18.79 30.35
C ASP A 263 -0.63 19.55 29.39
N GLY A 264 -1.22 18.87 28.41
CA GLY A 264 -2.14 19.44 27.43
C GLY A 264 -1.46 20.33 26.38
N VAL A 265 -0.13 20.37 26.32
CA VAL A 265 0.61 21.28 25.44
C VAL A 265 0.66 20.75 24.01
N TYR A 266 0.57 21.67 23.05
CA TYR A 266 0.85 21.41 21.64
C TYR A 266 1.66 22.53 20.98
N SER A 267 2.35 22.21 19.88
CA SER A 267 3.09 23.16 19.07
C SER A 267 3.23 22.72 17.61
N PHE A 268 3.01 23.67 16.69
CA PHE A 268 3.20 23.54 15.25
C PHE A 268 4.13 24.63 14.73
N SER A 269 4.94 24.31 13.74
CA SER A 269 5.70 25.28 12.95
C SER A 269 5.14 25.28 11.54
N VAL A 270 4.56 26.40 11.13
CA VAL A 270 3.82 26.53 9.87
C VAL A 270 4.35 27.68 9.02
N SER A 271 4.10 27.64 7.72
CA SER A 271 4.53 28.67 6.78
C SER A 271 3.88 30.03 7.08
N ASN A 272 4.63 31.12 6.95
CA ASN A 272 4.11 32.47 7.07
C ASN A 272 3.18 32.85 5.91
N GLY A 273 2.21 33.73 6.15
CA GLY A 273 1.31 34.29 5.12
C GLY A 273 0.04 33.49 4.85
N GLU A 274 -0.03 32.24 5.31
CA GLU A 274 -1.20 31.36 5.14
C GLU A 274 -2.17 31.45 6.32
N GLU A 275 -3.41 31.03 6.08
CA GLU A 275 -4.46 30.88 7.09
C GLU A 275 -4.45 29.46 7.67
N TYR A 276 -4.46 29.36 9.00
CA TYR A 276 -4.46 28.10 9.74
C TYR A 276 -5.64 28.04 10.69
N TRP A 277 -6.57 27.12 10.46
CA TRP A 277 -7.59 26.79 11.44
C TRP A 277 -7.09 25.73 12.41
N VAL A 278 -7.08 26.05 13.69
CA VAL A 278 -6.68 25.13 14.76
C VAL A 278 -7.93 24.51 15.38
N TYR A 279 -8.06 23.18 15.30
CA TYR A 279 -9.17 22.43 15.87
C TYR A 279 -8.65 21.29 16.75
N PRO A 280 -8.93 21.31 18.07
CA PRO A 280 -8.73 20.15 18.92
C PRO A 280 -9.93 19.19 18.87
N GLY A 281 -9.65 17.88 18.95
CA GLY A 281 -10.65 16.82 18.92
C GLY A 281 -10.27 15.66 19.85
N LEU A 282 -11.25 15.14 20.58
CA LEU A 282 -11.10 13.96 21.43
C LEU A 282 -12.45 13.28 21.61
N ASP A 283 -12.65 12.14 20.95
CA ASP A 283 -13.91 11.40 20.99
C ASP A 283 -13.75 9.97 21.54
N THR A 284 -13.30 9.87 22.79
CA THR A 284 -13.04 8.59 23.45
C THR A 284 -13.54 8.58 24.89
N LEU A 285 -13.67 7.38 25.47
CA LEU A 285 -13.93 7.18 26.90
C LEU A 285 -15.12 8.02 27.43
N TYR A 286 -16.28 7.93 26.79
CA TYR A 286 -17.50 8.65 27.16
C TYR A 286 -17.88 8.49 28.65
N SER A 287 -17.60 7.34 29.26
CA SER A 287 -17.91 7.06 30.67
C SER A 287 -16.90 7.62 31.69
N ASN A 288 -15.79 8.21 31.26
CA ASN A 288 -14.80 8.82 32.17
C ASN A 288 -15.41 10.02 32.88
N GLY A 289 -15.43 10.02 34.22
CA GLY A 289 -16.06 11.06 35.05
C GLY A 289 -17.58 11.02 35.13
N VAL A 290 -18.27 10.37 34.18
CA VAL A 290 -19.75 10.40 34.12
C VAL A 290 -20.37 9.40 35.09
N SER A 291 -21.10 9.91 36.09
CA SER A 291 -21.66 9.11 37.18
C SER A 291 -23.13 9.42 37.47
N THR A 292 -23.75 8.62 38.35
CA THR A 292 -25.11 8.92 38.85
C THR A 292 -25.16 10.20 39.68
N TYR A 293 -24.01 10.69 40.17
CA TYR A 293 -23.96 11.95 40.91
C TYR A 293 -24.15 13.14 39.99
N ASP A 294 -23.61 13.10 38.76
CA ASP A 294 -23.83 14.10 37.71
C ASP A 294 -25.31 14.24 37.38
N MET A 295 -26.01 13.12 37.24
CA MET A 295 -27.46 13.10 37.06
C MET A 295 -28.22 13.79 38.21
N VAL A 296 -27.74 13.67 39.46
CA VAL A 296 -28.33 14.34 40.61
C VAL A 296 -28.11 15.85 40.51
N LEU A 297 -26.90 16.29 40.16
CA LEU A 297 -26.58 17.71 40.01
C LEU A 297 -27.37 18.37 38.87
N ILE A 298 -27.47 17.71 37.71
CA ILE A 298 -28.29 18.17 36.58
C ILE A 298 -29.76 18.28 37.01
N ARG A 299 -30.28 17.29 37.74
CA ARG A 299 -31.64 17.32 38.26
C ARG A 299 -31.87 18.47 39.24
N LEU A 300 -30.91 18.75 40.13
CA LEU A 300 -31.02 19.88 41.06
C LEU A 300 -30.97 21.24 40.36
N HIS A 301 -30.22 21.33 39.26
CA HIS A 301 -30.20 22.51 38.39
C HIS A 301 -31.55 22.72 37.70
N ILE A 302 -32.13 21.68 37.09
CA ILE A 302 -33.47 21.75 36.47
C ILE A 302 -34.55 22.19 37.48
N LEU A 303 -34.43 21.77 38.75
CA LEU A 303 -35.36 22.16 39.81
C LEU A 303 -35.10 23.56 40.40
N GLY A 304 -34.02 24.23 40.00
CA GLY A 304 -33.61 25.53 40.55
C GLY A 304 -33.14 25.46 42.01
N ILE A 305 -32.78 24.28 42.51
CA ILE A 305 -32.32 24.07 43.89
C ILE A 305 -30.82 24.32 44.01
N GLN A 306 -30.04 23.74 43.09
CA GLN A 306 -28.60 23.92 43.00
C GLN A 306 -28.24 24.13 41.53
N PRO A 307 -28.11 25.38 41.06
CA PRO A 307 -27.74 25.65 39.68
C PRO A 307 -26.29 25.24 39.42
N LEU A 308 -26.03 24.67 38.25
CA LEU A 308 -24.68 24.62 37.67
C LEU A 308 -24.21 26.06 37.42
N ASN A 309 -23.05 26.40 37.95
CA ASN A 309 -22.57 27.77 38.12
C ASN A 309 -21.42 28.13 37.18
N SER A 310 -21.34 27.47 36.03
CA SER A 310 -20.32 27.68 35.01
C SER A 310 -20.88 27.37 33.63
N PRO A 311 -20.55 28.16 32.59
CA PRO A 311 -20.95 27.86 31.23
C PRO A 311 -20.45 26.48 30.78
N TYR A 312 -19.25 26.08 31.21
CA TYR A 312 -18.67 24.77 30.89
C TYR A 312 -19.50 23.62 31.48
N LYS A 313 -19.97 23.75 32.73
CA LYS A 313 -20.85 22.77 33.36
C LYS A 313 -22.23 22.71 32.71
N LEU A 314 -22.74 23.84 32.23
CA LEU A 314 -23.99 23.88 31.48
C LEU A 314 -23.85 23.16 30.12
N ILE A 315 -22.73 23.37 29.42
CA ILE A 315 -22.40 22.66 28.17
C ILE A 315 -22.21 21.16 28.44
N ALA A 316 -21.50 20.78 29.51
CA ALA A 316 -21.33 19.38 29.90
C ALA A 316 -22.67 18.68 30.20
N ALA A 317 -23.65 19.41 30.73
CA ALA A 317 -24.98 18.88 31.05
C ALA A 317 -25.87 18.64 29.82
N ASP A 318 -25.63 19.32 28.69
CA ASP A 318 -26.38 19.21 27.43
C ASP A 318 -25.79 18.11 26.54
N VAL A 319 -25.93 16.86 26.98
CA VAL A 319 -25.28 15.71 26.34
C VAL A 319 -25.84 15.38 24.96
N ASN A 320 -27.06 15.82 24.65
CA ASN A 320 -27.66 15.68 23.33
C ASN A 320 -27.49 16.93 22.44
N ASN A 321 -26.70 17.91 22.88
CA ASN A 321 -26.37 19.13 22.15
C ASN A 321 -27.60 19.88 21.63
N SER A 322 -28.65 19.94 22.44
CA SER A 322 -29.92 20.58 22.11
C SER A 322 -29.93 22.09 22.37
N GLY A 323 -28.94 22.60 23.10
CA GLY A 323 -28.92 23.95 23.63
C GLY A 323 -29.80 24.14 24.86
N SER A 324 -30.21 23.05 25.53
CA SER A 324 -31.09 23.11 26.70
C SER A 324 -30.91 21.92 27.64
N ILE A 325 -30.90 22.19 28.95
CA ILE A 325 -30.71 21.15 29.97
C ILE A 325 -32.07 20.62 30.43
N THR A 326 -32.37 19.36 30.10
CA THR A 326 -33.67 18.74 30.35
C THR A 326 -33.54 17.33 30.94
N THR A 327 -34.68 16.68 31.16
CA THR A 327 -34.69 15.26 31.56
C THR A 327 -34.22 14.32 30.45
N LEU A 328 -34.14 14.77 29.18
CA LEU A 328 -33.62 13.95 28.09
C LEU A 328 -32.11 13.74 28.25
N ASP A 329 -31.39 14.74 28.74
CA ASP A 329 -29.95 14.65 29.02
C ASP A 329 -29.66 13.62 30.11
N ILE A 330 -30.46 13.66 31.18
CA ILE A 330 -30.41 12.67 32.26
C ILE A 330 -30.67 11.26 31.73
N LEU A 331 -31.61 11.09 30.78
CA LEU A 331 -31.90 9.78 30.19
C LEU A 331 -30.73 9.28 29.34
N ALA A 332 -30.09 10.15 28.56
CA ALA A 332 -28.92 9.81 27.75
C ALA A 332 -27.72 9.41 28.63
N ILE A 333 -27.43 10.15 29.71
CA ILE A 333 -26.41 9.77 30.71
C ILE A 333 -26.75 8.42 31.35
N GLN A 334 -28.02 8.19 31.72
CA GLN A 334 -28.44 6.92 32.30
C GLN A 334 -28.20 5.75 31.33
N GLN A 335 -28.48 5.93 30.04
CA GLN A 335 -28.23 4.90 29.02
C GLN A 335 -26.73 4.60 28.86
N LEU A 336 -25.89 5.63 28.90
CA LEU A 336 -24.43 5.49 28.88
C LEU A 336 -23.92 4.70 30.09
N ILE A 337 -24.32 5.07 31.32
CA ILE A 337 -23.90 4.39 32.56
C ILE A 337 -24.34 2.92 32.58
N LEU A 338 -25.51 2.61 32.03
CA LEU A 338 -26.02 1.24 31.93
C LEU A 338 -25.38 0.43 30.80
N GLY A 339 -24.50 1.02 29.98
CA GLY A 339 -23.88 0.39 28.82
C GLY A 339 -24.88 0.08 27.70
N LEU A 340 -26.02 0.77 27.66
CA LEU A 340 -27.00 0.64 26.59
C LEU A 340 -26.54 1.40 25.33
N ASN A 341 -25.81 2.50 25.53
CA ASN A 341 -25.11 3.25 24.48
C ASN A 341 -23.63 3.34 24.83
N SER A 342 -22.75 3.32 23.83
CA SER A 342 -21.29 3.50 24.00
C SER A 342 -20.85 4.97 23.96
N GLY A 343 -21.75 5.90 23.67
CA GLY A 343 -21.50 7.33 23.58
C GLY A 343 -22.80 8.13 23.39
N PHE A 344 -22.68 9.41 23.07
CA PHE A 344 -23.80 10.31 22.78
C PHE A 344 -24.01 10.44 21.27
N SER A 345 -25.26 10.53 20.80
CA SER A 345 -25.56 10.47 19.35
C SER A 345 -25.29 11.78 18.60
N ASP A 346 -25.42 12.91 19.28
CA ASP A 346 -25.35 14.26 18.68
C ASP A 346 -24.24 15.11 19.33
N ASN A 347 -23.32 14.47 20.06
CA ASN A 347 -22.24 15.13 20.79
C ASN A 347 -21.03 14.22 20.90
N THR A 348 -19.85 14.81 20.99
CA THR A 348 -18.58 14.11 21.25
C THR A 348 -18.37 13.90 22.75
N SER A 349 -17.37 13.10 23.09
CA SER A 349 -16.99 12.80 24.47
C SER A 349 -16.41 14.02 25.20
N TRP A 350 -15.72 14.89 24.45
CA TRP A 350 -15.16 16.16 24.87
C TRP A 350 -15.49 17.22 23.83
N ARG A 351 -15.74 18.44 24.30
CA ARG A 351 -15.80 19.65 23.47
C ARG A 351 -14.72 20.61 23.92
N PHE A 352 -14.23 21.43 23.00
CA PHE A 352 -13.13 22.35 23.28
C PHE A 352 -13.55 23.74 22.84
N ILE A 353 -13.43 24.71 23.74
CA ILE A 353 -13.80 26.09 23.49
C ILE A 353 -12.54 26.94 23.57
N ASP A 354 -12.37 27.92 22.69
CA ASP A 354 -11.27 28.90 22.77
C ASP A 354 -11.20 29.48 24.20
N ALA A 355 -10.06 29.34 24.87
CA ALA A 355 -9.88 29.82 26.23
C ALA A 355 -9.94 31.36 26.31
N ALA A 356 -9.73 32.08 25.20
CA ALA A 356 -9.89 33.53 25.13
C ALA A 356 -11.36 33.96 24.99
N TYR A 357 -12.30 33.04 24.76
CA TYR A 357 -13.72 33.36 24.61
C TYR A 357 -14.39 33.68 25.96
N GLU A 358 -14.88 34.91 26.11
CA GLU A 358 -15.68 35.32 27.26
C GLU A 358 -17.17 35.17 26.97
N PHE A 359 -17.85 34.26 27.67
CA PHE A 359 -19.29 34.07 27.55
C PHE A 359 -20.05 35.35 27.95
N PRO A 360 -20.83 36.00 27.05
CA PRO A 360 -21.56 37.23 27.36
C PRO A 360 -22.61 37.03 28.46
N PHE A 361 -23.19 35.83 28.49
CA PHE A 361 -24.16 35.40 29.50
C PHE A 361 -23.73 34.03 30.05
N PRO A 362 -22.93 33.98 31.13
CA PRO A 362 -22.43 32.71 31.68
C PRO A 362 -23.53 31.71 32.09
N ASP A 363 -24.71 32.21 32.47
CA ASP A 363 -25.88 31.37 32.80
C ASP A 363 -26.62 30.83 31.55
N ASN A 364 -26.25 31.27 30.35
CA ASN A 364 -26.81 30.82 29.07
C ASN A 364 -25.71 30.79 27.99
N PRO A 365 -24.87 29.75 27.97
CA PRO A 365 -23.75 29.65 27.03
C PRO A 365 -24.18 29.58 25.55
N TRP A 366 -25.43 29.20 25.27
CA TRP A 366 -25.99 29.11 23.91
C TRP A 366 -26.62 30.43 23.43
N PHE A 367 -26.41 31.55 24.13
CA PHE A 367 -26.88 32.86 23.67
C PHE A 367 -26.33 33.19 22.27
N GLU A 368 -25.08 32.84 22.02
CA GLU A 368 -24.44 32.89 20.72
C GLU A 368 -23.54 31.66 20.53
N PRO A 369 -23.16 31.30 19.29
CA PRO A 369 -22.19 30.24 19.06
C PRO A 369 -20.83 30.62 19.65
N PHE A 370 -20.26 29.73 20.46
CA PHE A 370 -18.89 29.86 20.95
C PHE A 370 -17.91 29.17 19.98
N PRO A 371 -16.68 29.70 19.85
CA PRO A 371 -15.67 29.15 18.93
C PRO A 371 -15.08 27.85 19.47
N GLU A 372 -15.16 26.79 18.68
CA GLU A 372 -14.50 25.49 18.93
C GLU A 372 -13.24 25.30 18.06
N GLY A 373 -12.87 26.35 17.32
CA GLY A 373 -11.61 26.44 16.59
C GLY A 373 -11.21 27.89 16.38
N VAL A 374 -9.91 28.11 16.20
CA VAL A 374 -9.32 29.44 16.11
C VAL A 374 -8.58 29.59 14.80
N LEU A 375 -8.85 30.69 14.10
CA LEU A 375 -8.13 31.08 12.89
C LEU A 375 -6.87 31.87 13.27
N VAL A 376 -5.71 31.39 12.80
CA VAL A 376 -4.43 32.08 12.90
C VAL A 376 -3.94 32.41 11.50
N VAL A 377 -3.51 33.65 11.29
CA VAL A 377 -2.84 34.07 10.05
C VAL A 377 -1.34 34.09 10.31
N GLY A 378 -0.59 33.29 9.55
CA GLY A 378 0.86 33.24 9.62
C GLY A 378 1.45 34.63 9.48
N SER A 379 2.26 35.05 10.46
CA SER A 379 2.89 36.38 10.51
C SER A 379 4.39 36.35 10.81
N GLY A 380 4.97 35.16 10.91
CA GLY A 380 6.37 34.96 11.32
C GLY A 380 6.63 35.17 12.80
N SER A 381 5.55 35.18 13.60
CA SER A 381 5.61 35.33 15.05
C SER A 381 5.08 34.08 15.75
N THR A 382 5.12 34.06 17.09
CA THR A 382 4.53 32.98 17.88
C THR A 382 3.12 33.37 18.31
N PHE A 383 2.16 32.51 18.03
CA PHE A 383 0.78 32.62 18.50
C PHE A 383 0.54 31.62 19.64
N PHE A 384 -0.15 32.09 20.68
CA PHE A 384 -0.66 31.27 21.77
C PHE A 384 -2.15 31.08 21.54
N VAL A 385 -2.57 29.84 21.32
CA VAL A 385 -3.96 29.45 21.08
C VAL A 385 -4.29 28.40 22.14
N ASP A 386 -5.05 28.79 23.14
CA ASP A 386 -5.36 27.89 24.26
C ASP A 386 -6.82 27.45 24.17
N PHE A 387 -7.14 26.25 24.66
CA PHE A 387 -8.50 25.74 24.69
C PHE A 387 -8.90 25.25 26.08
N THR A 388 -10.17 25.46 26.43
CA THR A 388 -10.80 24.86 27.60
C THR A 388 -11.60 23.63 27.17
N GLY A 389 -11.21 22.46 27.67
CA GLY A 389 -11.89 21.19 27.43
C GLY A 389 -13.06 20.96 28.39
N VAL A 390 -14.17 20.49 27.84
CA VAL A 390 -15.42 20.20 28.55
C VAL A 390 -15.78 18.73 28.35
N LYS A 391 -15.72 17.94 29.42
CA LYS A 391 -16.15 16.54 29.40
C LYS A 391 -17.67 16.47 29.37
N ILE A 392 -18.23 15.98 28.27
CA ILE A 392 -19.68 15.87 28.12
C ILE A 392 -20.23 14.80 29.06
N GLY A 393 -21.26 15.17 29.83
CA GLY A 393 -21.91 14.34 30.85
C GLY A 393 -21.31 14.42 32.25
N ASP A 394 -20.12 15.02 32.42
CA ASP A 394 -19.45 15.23 33.71
C ASP A 394 -19.62 16.69 34.13
N VAL A 395 -20.48 16.94 35.12
CA VAL A 395 -20.80 18.30 35.59
C VAL A 395 -20.15 18.61 36.94
N ASN A 396 -19.43 17.64 37.50
CA ASN A 396 -18.71 17.78 38.76
C ASN A 396 -17.19 17.72 38.60
N ASN A 397 -16.67 17.72 37.37
CA ASN A 397 -15.25 17.71 37.03
C ASN A 397 -14.52 16.49 37.62
N SER A 398 -15.13 15.31 37.54
CA SER A 398 -14.54 14.08 38.10
C SER A 398 -13.85 13.18 37.07
N ALA A 399 -13.87 13.56 35.80
CA ALA A 399 -13.09 12.93 34.75
C ALA A 399 -11.60 13.06 35.04
N ILE A 400 -10.86 12.01 34.69
CA ILE A 400 -9.39 12.00 34.78
C ILE A 400 -8.86 12.33 33.37
N PRO A 401 -8.24 13.50 33.16
CA PRO A 401 -7.85 13.92 31.82
C PRO A 401 -6.49 13.37 31.35
N ASN A 402 -5.73 12.67 32.23
CA ASN A 402 -4.37 12.16 31.97
C ASN A 402 -4.09 10.75 32.50
#